data_AF-A0A6L8GHX0-F1
#
_entry.id   AF-A0A6L8GHX0-F1
#
_cell.length_a   1.000
_cell.length_b   1.000
_cell.length_c   1.000
_cell.angle_alpha   90.00
_cell.angle_beta   90.00
_cell.angle_gamma   90.00
#
_symmetry.space_group_name_H-M   'P 1'
#
loop_
_entity.id
_entity.type
_entity.pdbx_description
1 polymer ?
#
loop_
_entity_poly.entity_id
_entity_poly.type
_entity_poly.pdbx_seq_one_letter_code
_entity_poly.pdbx_strand_id
1 'polypeptide(L)'
;MAVGSSTGLRRRLVLAVGTVACCAMPLAAQQAAEPIEWRYVGGDQAHTKYSRADEITAANVDRLEIAWQWDPREMPLPDLGARPG
;
A
#
# COMPACT_ATOMS: atom_id res chain seq x y z
N MET A 1 43.86 15.95 -43.45
CA MET A 1 42.53 15.31 -43.57
C MET A 1 42.37 14.37 -42.38
N ALA A 2 41.76 14.84 -41.28
CA ALA A 2 41.69 14.08 -40.03
C ALA A 2 40.54 13.06 -40.11
N VAL A 3 40.90 11.79 -40.23
CA VAL A 3 40.02 10.66 -39.95
C VAL A 3 39.80 10.62 -38.44
N GLY A 4 38.55 10.77 -37.98
CA GLY A 4 38.22 10.44 -36.61
C GLY A 4 37.06 11.24 -36.06
N SER A 5 35.91 10.56 -35.86
CA SER A 5 34.95 10.85 -34.77
C SER A 5 33.56 10.21 -34.98
N SER A 6 33.25 9.56 -36.10
CA SER A 6 31.89 9.01 -36.31
C SER A 6 31.59 7.73 -35.52
N THR A 7 32.58 6.85 -35.32
CA THR A 7 32.39 5.55 -34.64
C THR A 7 32.22 5.70 -33.12
N GLY A 8 32.95 6.64 -32.50
CA GLY A 8 32.89 6.89 -31.06
C GLY A 8 31.59 7.57 -30.62
N LEU A 9 31.08 8.49 -31.44
CA LEU A 9 29.82 9.18 -31.17
C LEU A 9 28.62 8.23 -31.27
N ARG A 10 28.61 7.33 -32.26
CA ARG A 10 27.59 6.29 -32.42
C ARG A 10 27.57 5.31 -31.25
N ARG A 11 28.76 4.89 -30.77
CA ARG A 11 28.87 3.99 -29.62
C ARG A 11 28.39 4.65 -28.32
N ARG A 12 28.68 5.94 -28.13
CA ARG A 12 28.19 6.74 -26.98
C ARG A 12 26.68 6.94 -27.02
N LEU A 13 26.12 7.20 -28.20
CA LEU A 13 24.67 7.32 -28.40
C LEU A 13 23.94 6.00 -28.11
N VAL A 14 24.46 4.87 -28.60
CA VAL A 14 23.88 3.54 -28.33
C VAL A 14 23.94 3.20 -26.83
N LEU A 15 25.05 3.50 -26.16
CA LEU A 15 25.19 3.30 -24.71
C LEU A 15 24.23 4.19 -23.90
N ALA A 16 24.08 5.46 -24.28
CA ALA A 16 23.19 6.40 -23.62
C ALA A 16 21.71 6.03 -23.80
N VAL A 17 21.32 5.62 -25.01
CA VAL A 17 19.96 5.14 -25.29
C VAL A 17 19.67 3.84 -24.53
N GLY A 18 20.64 2.93 -24.45
CA GLY A 18 20.51 1.70 -23.66
C GLY A 18 20.36 1.93 -22.16
N THR A 19 21.04 2.94 -21.58
CA THR A 19 20.91 3.28 -20.14
C THR A 19 19.57 3.93 -19.83
N VAL A 20 19.09 4.84 -20.69
CA VAL A 20 17.77 5.47 -20.53
C VAL A 20 16.65 4.43 -20.66
N ALA A 21 16.75 3.49 -21.61
CA ALA A 21 15.79 2.41 -21.76
C ALA A 21 15.75 1.43 -20.57
N CYS A 22 16.90 1.18 -19.92
CA CYS A 22 16.98 0.33 -18.73
C CYS A 22 16.35 1.00 -17.50
N CYS A 23 16.53 2.31 -17.33
CA CYS A 23 15.89 3.09 -16.25
C CYS A 23 14.37 3.28 -16.44
N ALA A 24 13.86 3.11 -17.66
CA ALA A 24 12.44 3.23 -17.98
C ALA A 24 11.68 1.90 -17.82
N MET A 25 12.34 0.80 -17.43
CA MET A 25 11.63 -0.42 -17.08
C MET A 25 10.78 -0.16 -15.84
N PRO A 26 9.45 -0.35 -15.91
CA PRO A 26 8.65 -0.33 -14.70
C PRO A 26 9.20 -1.41 -13.76
N LEU A 27 9.42 -1.06 -12.49
CA LEU A 27 9.67 -2.04 -11.43
C LEU A 27 8.40 -2.91 -11.27
N ALA A 28 8.17 -3.83 -12.21
CA ALA A 28 7.05 -4.78 -12.18
C ALA A 28 7.21 -5.84 -11.07
N ALA A 29 8.20 -5.67 -10.20
CA ALA A 29 8.49 -6.53 -9.05
C ALA A 29 8.00 -5.97 -7.71
N GLN A 30 7.48 -4.73 -7.66
CA GLN A 30 6.70 -4.28 -6.51
C GLN A 30 5.29 -4.86 -6.65
N GLN A 31 5.14 -6.14 -6.32
CA GLN A 31 3.82 -6.66 -5.97
C GLN A 31 3.29 -5.72 -4.88
N ALA A 32 2.18 -5.04 -5.15
CA ALA A 32 1.49 -4.28 -4.11
C ALA A 32 1.34 -5.21 -2.91
N ALA A 33 1.71 -4.73 -1.72
CA ALA A 33 1.48 -5.51 -0.51
C ALA A 33 0.01 -5.93 -0.49
N GLU A 34 -0.24 -7.21 -0.22
CA GLU A 34 -1.61 -7.70 -0.05
C GLU A 34 -2.32 -6.80 0.96
N PRO A 35 -3.55 -6.34 0.68
CA PRO A 35 -4.29 -5.48 1.58
C PRO A 35 -4.47 -6.17 2.94
N ILE A 36 -4.38 -5.38 4.02
CA ILE A 36 -4.59 -5.88 5.37
C ILE A 36 -6.10 -6.08 5.59
N GLU A 37 -6.50 -7.31 5.90
CA GLU A 37 -7.90 -7.72 6.09
C GLU A 37 -8.15 -8.18 7.52
N TRP A 38 -9.36 -7.93 8.04
CA TRP A 38 -9.77 -8.32 9.41
C TRP A 38 -10.70 -9.54 9.42
N ARG A 39 -10.17 -10.70 9.01
CA ARG A 39 -10.97 -11.93 8.83
C ARG A 39 -11.48 -12.55 10.13
N TYR A 40 -10.81 -12.27 11.23
CA TYR A 40 -11.16 -12.76 12.56
C TYR A 40 -11.33 -11.56 13.49
N VAL A 41 -12.38 -11.57 14.33
CA VAL A 41 -12.60 -10.53 15.35
C VAL A 41 -11.36 -10.34 16.24
N GLY A 42 -10.58 -11.41 16.46
CA GLY A 42 -9.36 -11.39 17.23
C GLY A 42 -8.06 -11.12 16.48
N GLY A 43 -8.10 -10.74 15.20
CA GLY A 43 -6.92 -10.58 14.32
C GLY A 43 -6.48 -11.90 13.68
N ASP A 44 -6.33 -12.96 14.47
CA ASP A 44 -6.04 -14.33 14.02
C ASP A 44 -6.91 -15.35 14.78
N GLN A 45 -6.75 -16.65 14.47
CA GLN A 45 -7.47 -17.73 15.16
C GLN A 45 -7.08 -17.89 16.64
N ALA A 46 -5.89 -17.44 17.02
CA ALA A 46 -5.42 -17.44 18.41
C ALA A 46 -5.89 -16.20 19.18
N HIS A 47 -6.63 -15.30 18.53
CA HIS A 47 -7.19 -14.07 19.11
C HIS A 47 -6.14 -13.10 19.66
N THR A 48 -4.94 -13.05 19.08
CA THR A 48 -3.80 -12.26 19.60
C THR A 48 -4.03 -10.75 19.67
N LYS A 49 -5.01 -10.22 18.92
CA LYS A 49 -5.26 -8.77 18.75
C LYS A 49 -4.07 -7.99 18.16
N TYR A 50 -3.13 -8.69 17.52
CA TYR A 50 -1.98 -8.07 16.85
C TYR A 50 -2.30 -7.74 15.38
N SER A 51 -1.79 -6.61 14.89
CA SER A 51 -1.85 -6.21 13.47
C SER A 51 -0.45 -5.87 12.96
N ARG A 52 -0.19 -6.20 11.69
CA ARG A 52 1.06 -5.86 10.98
C ARG A 52 1.02 -4.48 10.31
N ALA A 53 -0.11 -3.77 10.38
CA ALA A 53 -0.23 -2.41 9.84
C ALA A 53 0.71 -1.45 10.58
N ASP A 54 1.46 -0.65 9.84
CA ASP A 54 2.52 0.23 10.37
C ASP A 54 2.40 1.69 9.91
N GLU A 55 1.34 2.05 9.17
CA GLU A 55 1.06 3.43 8.75
C GLU A 55 0.75 4.36 9.95
N ILE A 56 0.14 3.80 11.01
CA ILE A 56 -0.15 4.50 12.26
C ILE A 56 0.89 4.11 13.31
N THR A 57 1.53 5.12 13.89
CA THR A 57 2.66 5.00 14.81
C THR A 57 2.46 5.91 16.03
N ALA A 58 3.28 5.71 17.06
CA ALA A 58 3.28 6.58 18.25
C ALA A 58 3.62 8.05 17.93
N ALA A 59 4.25 8.32 16.78
CA ALA A 59 4.66 9.67 16.39
C ALA A 59 3.61 10.43 15.54
N ASN A 60 2.55 9.75 15.08
CA ASN A 60 1.53 10.35 14.23
C ASN A 60 0.07 10.04 14.64
N VAL A 61 -0.14 9.19 15.65
CA VAL A 61 -1.49 8.82 16.14
C VAL A 61 -2.31 10.04 16.61
N ASP A 62 -1.62 11.11 17.02
CA ASP A 62 -2.21 12.40 17.42
C ASP A 62 -2.87 13.16 16.26
N ARG A 63 -2.62 12.75 15.02
CA ARG A 63 -3.15 13.38 13.80
C ARG A 63 -4.36 12.67 13.20
N LEU A 64 -4.82 11.59 13.83
CA LEU A 64 -5.96 10.84 13.31
C LEU A 64 -7.25 11.65 13.42
N GLU A 65 -8.04 11.63 12.35
CA GLU A 65 -9.35 12.25 12.29
C GLU A 65 -10.42 11.20 11.95
N ILE A 66 -11.67 11.52 12.28
CA ILE A 66 -12.81 10.64 11.97
C ILE A 66 -13.04 10.67 10.46
N ALA A 67 -12.84 9.54 9.79
CA ALA A 67 -13.09 9.41 8.35
C ALA A 67 -14.59 9.24 8.03
N TRP A 68 -15.33 8.50 8.87
CA TRP A 68 -16.76 8.24 8.71
C TRP A 68 -17.36 7.81 10.05
N GLN A 69 -18.69 7.87 10.16
CA GLN A 69 -19.46 7.39 11.30
C GLN A 69 -20.68 6.62 10.79
N TRP A 70 -21.10 5.61 11.55
CA TRP A 70 -22.31 4.82 11.27
C TRP A 70 -23.18 4.75 12.52
N ASP A 71 -24.48 4.99 12.34
CA ASP A 71 -25.50 4.83 13.37
C ASP A 71 -26.32 3.58 13.02
N PRO A 72 -26.26 2.49 13.81
CA PRO A 72 -26.98 1.26 13.54
C PRO A 72 -28.50 1.43 13.64
N ARG A 73 -28.99 2.52 14.27
CA ARG A 73 -30.41 2.83 14.48
C ARG A 73 -31.18 1.65 15.08
N GLU A 74 -30.50 0.84 15.87
CA GLU A 74 -31.07 -0.42 16.33
C GLU A 74 -32.14 -0.17 17.40
N MET A 75 -33.26 -0.90 17.29
CA MET A 75 -34.41 -0.75 18.16
C MET A 75 -34.53 -1.97 19.08
N PRO A 76 -35.01 -1.80 20.32
CA PRO A 76 -35.37 -2.92 21.18
C PRO A 76 -36.32 -3.87 20.46
N LEU A 77 -36.12 -5.18 20.64
CA LEU A 77 -37.05 -6.23 20.22
C LEU A 77 -37.79 -6.74 21.46
N PRO A 78 -38.96 -6.16 21.82
CA PRO A 78 -39.60 -6.39 23.11
C PRO A 78 -40.03 -7.83 23.30
N ASP A 79 -40.48 -8.47 22.22
CA ASP A 79 -40.98 -9.85 22.22
C ASP A 79 -39.88 -10.88 22.51
N LEU A 80 -38.61 -10.53 22.28
CA LEU A 80 -37.45 -11.38 22.59
C LEU A 80 -36.76 -10.98 23.90
N GLY A 81 -37.26 -9.96 24.60
CA GLY A 81 -36.58 -9.36 25.75
C GLY A 81 -35.19 -8.78 25.41
N ALA A 82 -34.89 -8.62 24.11
CA ALA A 82 -33.58 -8.21 23.63
C ALA A 82 -33.52 -6.68 23.49
N ARG A 83 -32.48 -6.08 24.06
CA ARG A 83 -32.11 -4.68 23.83
C ARG A 83 -30.76 -4.68 23.12
N PRO A 84 -30.73 -4.36 21.83
CA PRO A 84 -29.47 -4.26 21.11
C PRO A 84 -28.62 -3.10 21.65
N GLY A 85 -27.31 -3.30 21.63
CA GLY A 85 -26.28 -2.36 22.07
C GLY A 85 -24.95 -2.71 21.45
#